data_AF-A0A432HSE8-F1
#
_entry.id   AF-A0A432HSE8-F1
#
_cell.length_a   1.000
_cell.length_b   1.000
_cell.length_c   1.000
_cell.angle_alpha   90.00
_cell.angle_beta   90.00
_cell.angle_gamma   90.00
#
_symmetry.space_group_name_H-M   'P 1'
#
loop_
_entity.id
_entity.type
_entity.pdbx_description
1 polymer ?
#
loop_
_entity_poly.entity_id
_entity_poly.type
_entity_poly.pdbx_seq_one_letter_code
_entity_poly.pdbx_strand_id
1 'polypeptide(L)'
;MNTSDKDKSIGTEKGNNTPVAAQDRTSEDRFSALQDLKAVFLAMDWEINDQTTTKLIDESEKLMRSSEGDIVLVAYFKMLSSLAKYIKAHKATADKDAVGLLGSVYESMEKVIDVEGMPDAERERLVLDEIHKFLELKKKVTGSKGIRPSVKSQRTAASAGDIKKIQKDLALLHEEVASLRRELVKIQDALNR
;
A
#
# COMPACT_ATOMS: atom_id res chain seq x y z
N MET A 1 21.06 75.28 -23.60
CA MET A 1 21.85 74.13 -24.08
C MET A 1 22.07 73.17 -22.92
N ASN A 2 21.93 71.86 -23.18
CA ASN A 2 22.18 70.67 -22.33
C ASN A 2 21.34 70.53 -21.05
N THR A 3 20.36 69.61 -20.93
CA THR A 3 20.31 68.11 -21.02
C THR A 3 20.63 67.41 -19.70
N SER A 4 19.74 66.47 -19.35
CA SER A 4 19.87 65.37 -18.36
C SER A 4 19.73 65.78 -16.88
N ASP A 5 18.97 65.10 -16.03
CA ASP A 5 18.42 63.75 -16.13
C ASP A 5 17.13 63.58 -15.29
N LYS A 6 16.32 62.62 -15.71
CA LYS A 6 14.98 62.29 -15.19
C LYS A 6 15.12 61.37 -13.98
N ASP A 7 14.32 61.57 -12.94
CA ASP A 7 13.81 60.43 -12.16
C ASP A 7 12.51 60.78 -11.42
N LYS A 8 11.38 60.39 -12.03
CA LYS A 8 10.13 60.12 -11.32
C LYS A 8 9.21 59.30 -12.22
N SER A 9 9.44 57.99 -12.25
CA SER A 9 8.47 57.05 -12.80
C SER A 9 7.91 56.19 -11.67
N ILE A 10 6.64 56.46 -11.42
CA ILE A 10 5.68 55.62 -10.71
C ILE A 10 5.68 54.24 -11.38
N GLY A 11 6.07 53.21 -10.64
CA GLY A 11 6.03 51.82 -11.06
C GLY A 11 5.26 51.02 -10.01
N THR A 12 4.10 50.53 -10.43
CA THR A 12 3.16 49.70 -9.68
C THR A 12 3.81 48.42 -9.15
N GLU A 13 3.74 48.22 -7.84
CA GLU A 13 4.11 46.98 -7.16
C GLU A 13 3.16 45.87 -7.59
N LYS A 14 3.64 45.04 -8.53
CA LYS A 14 2.90 43.93 -9.13
C LYS A 14 3.30 42.65 -8.39
N GLY A 15 2.32 42.03 -7.72
CA GLY A 15 2.26 40.58 -7.53
C GLY A 15 3.03 40.00 -6.35
N ASN A 16 2.44 40.08 -5.15
CA ASN A 16 2.63 39.03 -4.15
C ASN A 16 1.99 37.73 -4.66
N ASN A 17 2.70 37.01 -5.52
CA ASN A 17 2.47 35.60 -5.75
C ASN A 17 3.46 34.82 -4.87
N THR A 18 3.19 34.82 -3.58
CA THR A 18 3.64 33.72 -2.73
C THR A 18 3.00 32.45 -3.29
N PRO A 19 3.76 31.42 -3.68
CA PRO A 19 3.18 30.10 -3.92
C PRO A 19 2.70 29.58 -2.56
N VAL A 20 1.40 29.74 -2.31
CA VAL A 20 0.75 29.19 -1.13
C VAL A 20 0.77 27.66 -1.22
N ALA A 21 1.31 27.07 -0.14
CA ALA A 21 1.11 25.70 0.32
C ALA A 21 1.70 24.56 -0.52
N ALA A 22 3.00 24.32 -0.34
CA ALA A 22 3.62 23.01 -0.59
C ALA A 22 4.32 22.45 0.67
N GLN A 23 3.91 22.85 1.88
CA GLN A 23 4.48 22.34 3.13
C GLN A 23 3.38 22.14 4.18
N ASP A 24 3.45 20.98 4.83
CA ASP A 24 2.66 20.49 5.96
C ASP A 24 1.34 19.75 5.65
N ARG A 25 1.44 18.55 5.06
CA ARG A 25 0.45 17.49 5.35
C ARG A 25 0.90 16.88 6.69
N THR A 26 0.29 17.36 7.76
CA THR A 26 0.73 17.21 9.15
C THR A 26 0.72 15.76 9.62
N SER A 27 1.45 15.48 10.70
CA SER A 27 1.37 14.22 11.46
C SER A 27 -0.08 13.84 11.82
N GLU A 28 -0.97 14.81 11.93
CA GLU A 28 -2.42 14.63 12.17
C GLU A 28 -3.12 13.94 11.00
N ASP A 29 -2.78 14.27 9.74
CA ASP A 29 -3.32 13.60 8.55
C ASP A 29 -2.91 12.12 8.50
N ARG A 30 -1.67 11.82 8.90
CA ARG A 30 -1.18 10.43 8.99
C ARG A 30 -1.86 9.67 10.11
N PHE A 31 -2.03 10.30 11.27
CA PHE A 31 -2.74 9.71 12.41
C PHE A 31 -4.20 9.42 12.07
N SER A 32 -4.89 10.35 11.42
CA SER A 32 -6.26 10.14 10.92
C SER A 32 -6.32 8.98 9.92
N ALA A 33 -5.39 8.92 8.96
CA ALA A 33 -5.36 7.83 7.99
C ALA A 33 -5.08 6.46 8.62
N LEU A 34 -4.27 6.40 9.68
CA LEU A 34 -4.05 5.16 10.46
C LEU A 34 -5.31 4.73 11.22
N GLN A 35 -6.06 5.68 11.79
CA GLN A 35 -7.34 5.41 12.43
C GLN A 35 -8.38 4.91 11.41
N ASP A 36 -8.43 5.51 10.22
CA ASP A 36 -9.29 5.07 9.13
C ASP A 36 -8.95 3.63 8.70
N LEU A 37 -7.66 3.32 8.55
CA LEU A 37 -7.18 1.97 8.24
C LEU A 37 -7.59 0.96 9.33
N LYS A 38 -7.46 1.33 10.61
CA LYS A 38 -7.88 0.50 11.75
C LYS A 38 -9.39 0.26 11.77
N ALA A 39 -10.19 1.29 11.50
CA ALA A 39 -11.64 1.15 11.40
C ALA A 39 -12.05 0.21 10.26
N VAL A 40 -11.36 0.27 9.12
CA VAL A 40 -11.59 -0.65 7.99
C VAL A 40 -11.22 -2.07 8.37
N PHE A 41 -10.08 -2.29 9.03
CA PHE A 41 -9.66 -3.62 9.45
C PHE A 41 -10.65 -4.26 10.44
N LEU A 42 -11.09 -3.50 11.45
CA LEU A 42 -12.13 -3.95 12.38
C LEU A 42 -13.44 -4.27 11.65
N ALA A 43 -13.83 -3.51 10.62
CA ALA A 43 -15.02 -3.83 9.84
C ALA A 43 -14.85 -5.14 9.03
N MET A 44 -13.62 -5.45 8.57
CA MET A 44 -13.30 -6.69 7.86
C MET A 44 -13.38 -7.93 8.76
N ASP A 45 -13.11 -7.81 10.06
CA ASP A 45 -13.27 -8.92 11.02
C ASP A 45 -14.73 -9.42 11.09
N TRP A 46 -15.69 -8.52 10.85
CA TRP A 46 -17.12 -8.85 10.84
C TRP A 46 -17.63 -9.23 9.45
N GLU A 47 -17.20 -8.53 8.41
CA GLU A 47 -17.61 -8.80 7.04
C GLU A 47 -16.53 -8.41 6.02
N ILE A 48 -15.93 -9.42 5.38
CA ILE A 48 -15.09 -9.22 4.21
C ILE A 48 -16.00 -9.10 2.98
N ASN A 49 -16.12 -7.89 2.43
CA ASN A 49 -16.88 -7.62 1.23
C ASN A 49 -16.16 -6.63 0.30
N ASP A 50 -16.76 -6.36 -0.87
CA ASP A 50 -16.15 -5.49 -1.88
C ASP A 50 -15.94 -4.06 -1.35
N GLN A 51 -16.80 -3.58 -0.44
CA GLN A 51 -16.68 -2.25 0.13
C GLN A 51 -15.50 -2.18 1.11
N THR A 52 -15.40 -3.12 2.04
CA THR A 52 -14.33 -3.13 3.05
C THR A 52 -12.96 -3.37 2.40
N THR A 53 -12.87 -4.28 1.43
CA THR A 53 -11.63 -4.50 0.66
C THR A 53 -11.23 -3.30 -0.21
N THR A 54 -12.18 -2.58 -0.80
CA THR A 54 -11.87 -1.36 -1.58
C THR A 54 -11.33 -0.26 -0.67
N LYS A 55 -11.99 0.00 0.46
CA LYS A 55 -11.51 1.00 1.43
C LYS A 55 -10.12 0.67 1.95
N LEU A 56 -9.83 -0.62 2.20
CA LEU A 56 -8.51 -1.05 2.65
C LEU A 56 -7.43 -0.74 1.61
N ILE A 57 -7.72 -0.94 0.32
CA ILE A 57 -6.80 -0.59 -0.77
C ILE A 57 -6.57 0.92 -0.80
N ASP A 58 -7.64 1.71 -0.76
CA ASP A 58 -7.57 3.18 -0.87
C ASP A 58 -6.77 3.79 0.29
N GLU A 59 -7.04 3.38 1.54
CA GLU A 59 -6.32 3.87 2.72
C GLU A 59 -4.85 3.40 2.73
N SER A 60 -4.58 2.15 2.34
CA SER A 60 -3.20 1.64 2.22
C SER A 60 -2.40 2.44 1.19
N GLU A 61 -2.97 2.74 0.03
CA GLU A 61 -2.29 3.53 -1.01
C GLU A 61 -2.10 5.00 -0.61
N LYS A 62 -3.04 5.57 0.15
CA LYS A 62 -2.91 6.91 0.75
C LYS A 62 -1.78 6.96 1.77
N LEU A 63 -1.69 5.98 2.66
CA LEU A 63 -0.66 5.86 3.68
C LEU A 63 0.73 5.57 3.10
N MET A 64 0.80 4.84 1.99
CA MET A 64 2.04 4.64 1.25
C MET A 64 2.62 5.97 0.74
N ARG A 65 1.78 6.87 0.20
CA ARG A 65 2.20 8.20 -0.27
C ARG A 65 2.61 9.13 0.88
N SER A 66 1.98 9.00 2.05
CA SER A 66 2.33 9.82 3.22
C SER A 66 3.49 9.26 4.04
N SER A 67 3.98 8.06 3.72
CA SER A 67 5.12 7.40 4.36
C SER A 67 6.36 7.36 3.45
N GLU A 68 6.41 8.24 2.44
CA GLU A 68 7.58 8.42 1.58
C GLU A 68 8.83 8.74 2.44
N GLY A 69 9.74 7.77 2.56
CA GLY A 69 10.93 7.86 3.41
C GLY A 69 11.06 6.71 4.41
N ASP A 70 9.97 6.03 4.75
CA ASP A 70 9.97 4.86 5.63
C ASP A 70 9.71 3.58 4.82
N ILE A 71 10.79 2.91 4.42
CA ILE A 71 10.73 1.70 3.58
C ILE A 71 9.99 0.55 4.27
N VAL A 72 10.00 0.50 5.61
CA VAL A 72 9.33 -0.55 6.39
C VAL A 72 7.83 -0.35 6.31
N LEU A 73 7.35 0.86 6.60
CA LEU A 73 5.91 1.18 6.53
C LEU A 73 5.37 1.07 5.10
N VAL A 74 6.14 1.55 4.10
CA VAL A 74 5.77 1.40 2.68
C VAL A 74 5.58 -0.07 2.31
N ALA A 75 6.47 -0.96 2.76
CA ALA A 75 6.35 -2.40 2.48
C ALA A 75 5.09 -3.01 3.12
N TYR A 76 4.75 -2.63 4.36
CA TYR A 76 3.50 -3.07 5.02
C TYR A 76 2.26 -2.63 4.23
N PHE A 77 2.12 -1.34 3.92
CA PHE A 77 0.95 -0.83 3.20
C PHE A 77 0.82 -1.46 1.80
N LYS A 78 1.95 -1.73 1.15
CA LYS A 78 1.97 -2.43 -0.12
C LYS A 78 1.47 -3.85 -0.01
N MET A 79 1.91 -4.61 1.00
CA MET A 79 1.40 -5.97 1.26
C MET A 79 -0.10 -5.96 1.57
N LEU A 80 -0.57 -5.04 2.43
CA LEU A 80 -1.99 -4.89 2.74
C LEU A 80 -2.84 -4.60 1.50
N SER A 81 -2.42 -3.64 0.67
CA SER A 81 -3.09 -3.31 -0.59
C SER A 81 -3.12 -4.51 -1.55
N SER A 82 -1.99 -5.22 -1.68
CA SER A 82 -1.84 -6.38 -2.56
C SER A 82 -2.75 -7.55 -2.13
N LEU A 83 -2.78 -7.85 -0.83
CA LEU A 83 -3.65 -8.87 -0.24
C LEU A 83 -5.12 -8.49 -0.35
N ALA A 84 -5.48 -7.23 -0.09
CA ALA A 84 -6.84 -6.73 -0.25
C ALA A 84 -7.33 -6.83 -1.70
N LYS A 85 -6.48 -6.48 -2.69
CA LYS A 85 -6.75 -6.68 -4.13
C LYS A 85 -6.98 -8.15 -4.45
N TYR A 86 -6.14 -9.04 -3.92
CA TYR A 86 -6.26 -10.48 -4.11
C TYR A 86 -7.59 -11.02 -3.53
N ILE A 87 -7.91 -10.66 -2.29
CA ILE A 87 -9.16 -11.06 -1.62
C ILE A 87 -10.37 -10.54 -2.40
N LYS A 88 -10.36 -9.27 -2.83
CA LYS A 88 -11.42 -8.68 -3.66
C LYS A 88 -11.61 -9.42 -4.99
N ALA A 89 -10.53 -9.86 -5.63
CA ALA A 89 -10.59 -10.59 -6.89
C ALA A 89 -11.14 -12.02 -6.73
N HIS A 90 -10.92 -12.66 -5.57
CA HIS A 90 -11.31 -14.05 -5.32
C HIS A 90 -12.58 -14.20 -4.45
N LYS A 91 -13.07 -13.11 -3.85
CA LYS A 91 -14.32 -13.03 -3.07
C LYS A 91 -14.50 -14.21 -2.11
N ALA A 92 -15.63 -14.91 -2.19
CA ALA A 92 -15.97 -16.08 -1.37
C ALA A 92 -15.03 -17.30 -1.56
N THR A 93 -14.13 -17.26 -2.55
CA THR A 93 -13.12 -18.31 -2.79
C THR A 93 -11.71 -17.87 -2.42
N ALA A 94 -11.55 -16.70 -1.79
CA ALA A 94 -10.27 -16.28 -1.26
C ALA A 94 -9.71 -17.35 -0.31
N ASP A 95 -8.45 -17.72 -0.52
CA ASP A 95 -7.76 -18.69 0.33
C ASP A 95 -7.77 -18.17 1.77
N LYS A 96 -8.16 -19.02 2.73
CA LYS A 96 -8.15 -18.66 4.16
C LYS A 96 -6.78 -18.17 4.60
N ASP A 97 -5.74 -18.69 3.95
CA ASP A 97 -4.36 -18.28 4.18
C ASP A 97 -4.10 -16.82 3.77
N ALA A 98 -4.77 -16.32 2.73
CA ALA A 98 -4.62 -14.92 2.29
C ALA A 98 -5.29 -13.95 3.26
N VAL A 99 -6.46 -14.31 3.79
CA VAL A 99 -7.15 -13.53 4.82
C VAL A 99 -6.36 -13.55 6.13
N GLY A 100 -5.87 -14.72 6.56
CA GLY A 100 -5.03 -14.84 7.75
C GLY A 100 -3.73 -14.06 7.62
N LEU A 101 -3.10 -14.07 6.44
CA LEU A 101 -1.91 -13.28 6.20
C LEU A 101 -2.19 -11.77 6.22
N LEU A 102 -3.34 -11.32 5.70
CA LEU A 102 -3.72 -9.91 5.78
C LEU A 102 -3.77 -9.43 7.24
N GLY A 103 -4.32 -10.25 8.13
CA GLY A 103 -4.34 -9.95 9.57
C GLY A 103 -2.95 -9.94 10.21
N SER A 104 -2.13 -10.96 9.93
CA SER A 104 -0.73 -11.02 10.39
C SER A 104 0.08 -9.78 9.99
N VAL A 105 -0.07 -9.33 8.74
CA VAL A 105 0.60 -8.12 8.23
C VAL A 105 0.11 -6.88 8.95
N TYR A 106 -1.20 -6.76 9.20
CA TYR A 106 -1.78 -5.62 9.92
C TYR A 106 -1.32 -5.55 11.37
N GLU A 107 -1.38 -6.66 12.11
CA GLU A 107 -0.94 -6.73 13.52
C GLU A 107 0.55 -6.39 13.67
N SER A 108 1.40 -6.93 12.77
CA SER A 108 2.83 -6.64 12.77
C SER A 108 3.12 -5.17 12.47
N MET A 109 2.36 -4.57 11.54
CA MET A 109 2.46 -3.14 11.24
C MET A 109 2.01 -2.28 12.43
N GLU A 110 0.89 -2.61 13.07
CA GLU A 110 0.39 -1.90 14.25
C GLU A 110 1.43 -1.92 15.37
N LYS A 111 2.07 -3.08 15.61
CA LYS A 111 3.18 -3.19 16.56
C LYS A 111 4.36 -2.27 16.22
N VAL A 112 4.73 -2.15 14.95
CA VAL A 112 5.83 -1.27 14.50
C VAL A 112 5.47 0.21 14.69
N ILE A 113 4.19 0.56 14.61
CA ILE A 113 3.70 1.94 14.77
C ILE A 113 3.53 2.30 16.26
N ASP A 114 3.01 1.38 17.06
CA ASP A 114 2.64 1.62 18.46
C ASP A 114 3.83 1.56 19.43
N VAL A 115 4.89 0.81 19.11
CA VAL A 115 6.09 0.73 19.95
C VAL A 115 7.03 1.89 19.61
N GLU A 116 6.93 2.95 20.41
CA GLU A 116 7.87 4.08 20.33
C GLU A 116 9.31 3.63 20.53
N GLY A 117 10.20 4.08 19.66
CA GLY A 117 11.64 3.81 19.76
C GLY A 117 12.05 2.37 19.45
N MET A 118 11.21 1.57 18.78
CA MET A 118 11.61 0.25 18.28
C MET A 118 12.87 0.38 17.41
N PRO A 119 13.94 -0.39 17.67
CA PRO A 119 15.16 -0.34 16.85
C PRO A 119 14.87 -0.67 15.39
N ASP A 120 15.51 0.03 14.46
CA ASP A 120 15.29 -0.19 13.02
C ASP A 120 15.53 -1.64 12.60
N ALA A 121 16.56 -2.30 13.13
CA ALA A 121 16.83 -3.72 12.88
C ALA A 121 15.66 -4.64 13.30
N GLU A 122 14.93 -4.30 14.36
CA GLU A 122 13.76 -5.05 14.80
C GLU A 122 12.55 -4.78 13.88
N ARG A 123 12.33 -3.52 13.50
CA ARG A 123 11.28 -3.11 12.55
C ARG A 123 11.46 -3.81 11.19
N GLU A 124 12.69 -3.83 10.72
CA GLU A 124 13.12 -4.50 9.49
C GLU A 124 12.91 -6.01 9.56
N ARG A 125 13.28 -6.65 10.68
CA ARG A 125 13.05 -8.08 10.87
C ARG A 125 11.57 -8.44 10.83
N LEU A 126 10.72 -7.67 11.49
CA LEU A 126 9.26 -7.91 11.51
C LEU A 126 8.68 -7.83 10.09
N VAL A 127 9.04 -6.81 9.32
CA VAL A 127 8.52 -6.70 7.94
C VAL A 127 9.09 -7.77 7.02
N LEU A 128 10.34 -8.20 7.22
CA LEU A 128 10.93 -9.32 6.47
C LEU A 128 10.18 -10.63 6.69
N ASP A 129 9.80 -10.94 7.93
CA ASP A 129 9.04 -12.15 8.25
C ASP A 129 7.68 -12.16 7.53
N GLU A 130 7.00 -11.01 7.48
CA GLU A 130 5.74 -10.86 6.73
C GLU A 130 5.94 -10.96 5.21
N ILE A 131 7.00 -10.37 4.66
CA ILE A 131 7.33 -10.50 3.24
C ILE A 131 7.58 -11.97 2.87
N HIS A 132 8.27 -12.74 3.72
CA HIS A 132 8.48 -14.16 3.48
C HIS A 132 7.17 -14.94 3.43
N LYS A 133 6.26 -14.73 4.39
CA LYS A 133 4.93 -15.34 4.38
C LYS A 133 4.14 -14.97 3.12
N PHE A 134 4.22 -13.70 2.69
CA PHE A 134 3.59 -13.22 1.47
C PHE A 134 4.15 -13.90 0.20
N LEU A 135 5.46 -14.09 0.12
CA LEU A 135 6.09 -14.82 -0.98
C LEU A 135 5.69 -16.31 -1.00
N GLU A 136 5.56 -16.96 0.16
CA GLU A 136 5.10 -18.34 0.26
C GLU A 136 3.63 -18.48 -0.16
N LEU A 137 2.75 -17.58 0.27
CA LEU A 137 1.36 -17.54 -0.20
C LEU A 137 1.30 -17.41 -1.73
N LYS A 138 2.13 -16.53 -2.30
CA LYS A 138 2.22 -16.41 -3.77
C LYS A 138 2.65 -17.71 -4.42
N LYS A 139 3.68 -18.40 -3.91
CA LYS A 139 4.11 -19.69 -4.44
C LYS A 139 2.98 -20.72 -4.36
N LYS A 140 2.24 -20.76 -3.27
CA LYS A 140 1.08 -21.66 -3.10
C LYS A 140 -0.01 -21.36 -4.13
N VAL A 141 -0.41 -20.11 -4.28
CA VAL A 141 -1.50 -19.69 -5.19
C VAL A 141 -1.09 -19.80 -6.66
N THR A 142 0.17 -19.55 -7.01
CA THR A 142 0.67 -19.63 -8.40
C THR A 142 1.13 -21.04 -8.78
N GLY A 143 1.69 -21.80 -7.84
CA GLY A 143 2.13 -23.19 -8.01
C GLY A 143 0.98 -24.21 -7.99
N SER A 144 -0.18 -23.87 -7.41
CA SER A 144 -1.37 -24.72 -7.45
C SER A 144 -2.13 -24.70 -8.78
N LYS A 145 -1.57 -24.08 -9.84
CA LYS A 145 -2.06 -24.24 -11.23
C LYS A 145 -1.67 -25.59 -11.86
N GLY A 146 -1.49 -26.63 -11.05
CA GLY A 146 -1.57 -28.03 -11.45
C GLY A 146 -2.91 -28.63 -11.06
N ILE A 147 -3.92 -28.49 -11.93
CA ILE A 147 -5.14 -29.30 -12.06
C ILE A 147 -5.94 -29.60 -10.76
N ARG A 148 -7.07 -28.88 -10.59
CA ARG A 148 -8.37 -29.54 -10.35
C ARG A 148 -9.57 -28.60 -10.59
N PRO A 149 -10.39 -28.83 -11.62
CA PRO A 149 -11.71 -28.23 -11.73
C PRO A 149 -12.69 -29.09 -10.93
N SER A 150 -12.98 -28.71 -9.69
CA SER A 150 -14.14 -29.23 -8.96
C SER A 150 -15.21 -28.14 -8.87
N VAL A 151 -16.07 -28.16 -9.88
CA VAL A 151 -17.30 -27.37 -10.03
C VAL A 151 -18.33 -27.81 -8.98
N LYS A 152 -18.93 -26.85 -8.27
CA LYS A 152 -20.39 -26.61 -8.17
C LYS A 152 -20.70 -25.55 -7.11
N SER A 153 -20.71 -24.28 -7.52
CA SER A 153 -21.77 -23.34 -7.08
C SER A 153 -21.85 -22.17 -8.06
N GLN A 154 -22.99 -22.15 -8.77
CA GLN A 154 -23.56 -21.14 -9.66
C GLN A 154 -22.68 -20.36 -10.67
N ARG A 155 -23.09 -20.52 -11.94
CA ARG A 155 -22.59 -19.86 -13.15
C ARG A 155 -22.76 -18.33 -13.08
N THR A 156 -21.68 -17.61 -13.36
CA THR A 156 -21.64 -16.75 -14.55
C THR A 156 -20.34 -17.08 -15.30
N ALA A 157 -20.44 -17.29 -16.60
CA ALA A 157 -19.26 -17.48 -17.44
C ALA A 157 -18.42 -16.20 -17.34
N ALA A 158 -17.29 -16.26 -16.64
CA ALA A 158 -16.30 -15.18 -16.68
C ALA A 158 -15.96 -14.94 -18.16
N SER A 159 -16.32 -13.76 -18.66
CA SER A 159 -16.07 -13.37 -20.03
C SER A 159 -14.56 -13.37 -20.28
N ALA A 160 -14.13 -13.43 -21.54
CA ALA A 160 -12.71 -13.24 -21.89
C ALA A 160 -12.14 -11.91 -21.33
N GLY A 161 -13.00 -10.92 -21.04
CA GLY A 161 -12.65 -9.69 -20.33
C GLY A 161 -12.29 -9.92 -18.87
N ASP A 162 -13.02 -10.79 -18.17
CA ASP A 162 -12.77 -11.13 -16.76
C ASP A 162 -11.49 -11.95 -16.61
N ILE A 163 -11.20 -12.86 -17.54
CA ILE A 163 -9.93 -13.62 -17.56
C ILE A 163 -8.74 -12.69 -17.84
N LYS A 164 -8.87 -11.75 -18.80
CA LYS A 164 -7.84 -10.74 -19.04
C LYS A 164 -7.65 -9.81 -17.84
N LYS A 165 -8.73 -9.47 -17.13
CA LYS A 165 -8.68 -8.68 -15.90
C LYS A 165 -7.97 -9.43 -14.78
N ILE A 166 -8.30 -10.70 -14.56
CA ILE A 166 -7.60 -11.58 -13.59
C ILE A 166 -6.13 -11.72 -13.96
N GLN A 167 -5.78 -11.89 -15.23
CA GLN A 167 -4.39 -11.96 -15.68
C GLN A 167 -3.64 -10.63 -15.50
N LYS A 168 -4.31 -9.49 -15.72
CA LYS A 168 -3.77 -8.15 -15.48
C LYS A 168 -3.58 -7.88 -13.98
N ASP A 169 -4.55 -8.28 -13.16
CA ASP A 169 -4.49 -8.18 -11.71
C ASP A 169 -3.37 -9.08 -11.15
N LEU A 170 -3.17 -10.28 -11.72
CA LEU A 170 -2.03 -11.17 -11.42
C LEU A 170 -0.68 -10.59 -11.88
N ALA A 171 -0.65 -9.84 -12.98
CA ALA A 171 0.55 -9.16 -13.47
C ALA A 171 0.91 -7.93 -12.61
N LEU A 172 -0.09 -7.22 -12.08
CA LEU A 172 0.09 -6.16 -11.09
C LEU A 172 0.70 -6.71 -9.79
N LEU A 173 0.20 -7.86 -9.31
CA LEU A 173 0.80 -8.60 -8.20
C LEU A 173 2.25 -9.03 -8.52
N HIS A 174 2.59 -9.31 -9.77
CA HIS A 174 3.97 -9.64 -10.16
C HIS A 174 4.92 -8.45 -10.07
N GLU A 175 4.50 -7.25 -10.51
CA GLU A 175 5.34 -6.05 -10.41
C GLU A 175 5.46 -5.54 -8.97
N GLU A 176 4.36 -5.59 -8.19
CA GLU A 176 4.39 -5.27 -6.77
C GLU A 176 5.36 -6.20 -6.02
N VAL A 177 5.37 -7.50 -6.35
CA VAL A 177 6.32 -8.47 -5.79
C VAL A 177 7.75 -8.24 -6.25
N ALA A 178 7.97 -7.83 -7.50
CA ALA A 178 9.30 -7.46 -7.96
C ALA A 178 9.83 -6.25 -7.17
N SER A 179 8.96 -5.29 -6.87
CA SER A 179 9.29 -4.18 -5.99
C SER A 179 9.54 -4.60 -4.55
N LEU A 180 8.68 -5.44 -3.96
CA LEU A 180 8.90 -5.98 -2.61
C LEU A 180 10.19 -6.78 -2.51
N ARG A 181 10.60 -7.50 -3.56
CA ARG A 181 11.90 -8.18 -3.63
C ARG A 181 13.06 -7.19 -3.66
N ARG A 182 12.94 -6.08 -4.39
CA ARG A 182 13.95 -5.00 -4.39
C ARG A 182 14.04 -4.34 -3.02
N GLU A 183 12.90 -4.08 -2.38
CA GLU A 183 12.81 -3.53 -1.03
C GLU A 183 13.41 -4.51 -0.01
N LEU A 184 13.12 -5.82 -0.13
CA LEU A 184 13.69 -6.87 0.72
C LEU A 184 15.23 -6.93 0.62
N VAL A 185 15.81 -6.79 -0.57
CA VAL A 185 17.29 -6.71 -0.72
C VAL A 185 17.85 -5.49 0.00
N LYS A 186 17.20 -4.32 -0.13
CA LYS A 186 17.64 -3.10 0.56
C LYS A 186 17.59 -3.25 2.08
N ILE A 187 16.52 -3.86 2.60
CA ILE A 187 16.34 -4.12 4.03
C ILE A 187 17.39 -5.14 4.53
N GLN A 188 17.63 -6.20 3.76
CA GLN A 188 18.64 -7.21 4.12
C GLN A 188 20.07 -6.62 4.12
N ASP A 189 20.37 -5.71 3.18
CA ASP A 189 21.65 -5.00 3.14
C ASP A 189 21.81 -4.00 4.30
N ALA A 190 20.72 -3.40 4.79
CA ALA A 190 20.73 -2.53 5.96
C ALA A 190 21.02 -3.32 7.25
N LEU A 191 20.42 -4.51 7.39
CA LEU A 191 20.61 -5.39 8.55
C LEU A 191 22.04 -5.99 8.64
N ASN A 192 22.74 -6.11 7.52
CA ASN A 192 24.08 -6.70 7.43
C ASN A 192 25.24 -5.68 7.55
N ARG A 193 24.94 -4.39 7.75
CA ARG A 193 25.92 -3.32 7.93
C ARG A 193 26.17 -3.02 9.40
#